data_AF-A0A6C0AWS8-F1
#
_entry.id   AF-A0A6C0AWS8-F1
#
_cell.length_a   1.000
_cell.length_b   1.000
_cell.length_c   1.000
_cell.angle_alpha   90.00
_cell.angle_beta   90.00
_cell.angle_gamma   90.00
#
_symmetry.space_group_name_H-M   'P 1'
#
loop_
_entity.id
_entity.type
_entity.pdbx_description
1 polymer ?
#
loop_
_entity_poly.entity_id
_entity_poly.type
_entity_poly.pdbx_seq_one_letter_code
_entity_poly.pdbx_strand_id
1 'polypeptide(L)'
;MELENKDKSNDNKTAEYKGPSIYTKSVPNEKRVFSSSNDVEIYLNNEKKSIKNEPWSRLQLSEKMVKINDFSIEYCKINNIDRNEELSKFLQDIFKKRTKKEVIYNKKDGIIEEMPGLIYNEELKKFLILKSNKNSTSKNLPKASYSRKKPKDKKNTTKKNIELTQND
;
A
#
# COMPACT_ATOMS: atom_id res chain seq x y z
N MET A 1 16.74 67.33 29.13
CA MET A 1 16.49 67.59 27.69
C MET A 1 16.26 66.24 27.04
N GLU A 2 14.97 65.93 26.82
CA GLU A 2 14.36 65.38 25.59
C GLU A 2 15.28 65.20 24.38
N LEU A 3 15.14 64.28 23.43
CA LEU A 3 14.25 63.17 23.00
C LEU A 3 15.18 62.38 21.99
N GLU A 4 15.00 61.16 21.51
CA GLU A 4 13.83 60.56 20.89
C GLU A 4 14.19 59.13 20.42
N ASN A 5 13.13 58.35 20.23
CA ASN A 5 13.05 56.92 19.93
C ASN A 5 13.72 56.45 18.62
N LYS A 6 14.13 55.18 18.59
CA LYS A 6 13.72 54.28 17.49
C LYS A 6 13.80 52.80 17.86
N ASP A 7 12.62 52.25 18.12
CA ASP A 7 12.29 50.84 17.98
C ASP A 7 12.76 50.28 16.64
N LYS A 8 13.40 49.10 16.66
CA LYS A 8 13.13 48.00 15.71
C LYS A 8 13.41 46.66 16.40
N SER A 9 12.36 46.07 16.98
CA SER A 9 12.28 44.61 17.09
C SER A 9 12.37 44.02 15.68
N ASN A 10 13.23 43.04 15.49
CA ASN A 10 13.21 42.13 14.35
C ASN A 10 13.13 40.70 14.88
N ASP A 11 12.01 40.41 15.53
CA ASP A 11 11.48 39.06 15.65
C ASP A 11 11.03 38.60 14.27
N ASN A 12 11.81 37.73 13.62
CA ASN A 12 11.36 36.84 12.55
C ASN A 12 12.35 35.67 12.42
N LYS A 13 12.46 34.84 13.45
CA LYS A 13 12.86 33.44 13.25
C LYS A 13 11.59 32.63 13.08
N THR A 14 11.11 32.53 11.84
CA THR A 14 10.26 31.42 11.44
C THR A 14 11.07 30.14 11.64
N ALA A 15 10.88 29.50 12.79
CA ALA A 15 11.36 28.14 12.98
C ALA A 15 10.56 27.25 12.03
N GLU A 16 11.11 27.04 10.82
CA GLU A 16 10.60 26.01 9.92
C GLU A 16 10.72 24.66 10.62
N TYR A 17 9.59 24.10 11.02
CA TYR A 17 9.52 22.74 11.52
C TYR A 17 9.84 21.78 10.37
N LYS A 18 11.11 21.40 10.23
CA LYS A 18 11.53 20.26 9.40
C LYS A 18 11.24 18.98 10.17
N GLY A 19 10.02 18.47 10.00
CA GLY A 19 9.69 17.10 10.41
C GLY A 19 10.62 16.09 9.73
N PRO A 20 10.86 14.90 10.33
CA PRO A 20 11.69 13.87 9.72
C PRO A 20 11.09 13.45 8.38
N SER A 21 11.76 13.81 7.27
CA SER A 21 11.40 13.35 5.93
C SER A 21 11.72 11.86 5.82
N ILE A 22 10.68 11.04 5.98
CA ILE A 22 10.72 9.58 5.80
C ILE A 22 10.78 9.15 4.32
N TYR A 23 10.74 10.10 3.38
CA TYR A 23 10.81 9.83 1.94
C TYR A 23 11.79 10.78 1.26
N THR A 24 13.07 10.45 1.32
CA THR A 24 14.02 10.52 0.18
C THR A 24 15.38 10.02 0.67
N LYS A 25 15.60 8.70 0.63
CA LYS A 25 16.96 8.25 0.37
C LYS A 25 17.26 8.70 -1.05
N SER A 26 18.04 9.77 -1.20
CA SER A 26 18.62 10.15 -2.47
C SER A 26 19.40 8.94 -2.97
N VAL A 27 18.80 8.21 -3.92
CA VAL A 27 19.51 7.12 -4.61
C VAL A 27 20.63 7.81 -5.38
N PRO A 28 21.91 7.47 -5.14
CA PRO A 28 22.99 8.03 -5.94
C PRO A 28 22.69 7.71 -7.40
N ASN A 29 22.44 8.75 -8.21
CA ASN A 29 22.31 8.61 -9.65
C ASN A 29 23.72 8.54 -10.24
N GLU A 30 24.44 7.48 -9.90
CA GLU A 30 25.73 7.19 -10.50
C GLU A 30 25.48 6.79 -11.96
N LYS A 31 25.88 7.68 -12.89
CA LYS A 31 25.92 7.33 -14.31
C LYS A 31 26.90 6.16 -14.46
N ARG A 32 26.38 4.99 -14.80
CA ARG A 32 27.22 3.80 -15.01
C ARG A 32 28.05 3.99 -16.27
N VAL A 33 29.37 3.90 -16.13
CA VAL A 33 30.31 3.91 -17.24
C VAL A 33 30.58 2.47 -17.65
N PHE A 34 30.20 2.10 -18.87
CA PHE A 34 30.58 0.81 -19.45
C PHE A 34 31.95 0.97 -20.11
N SER A 35 32.89 0.11 -19.78
CA SER A 35 34.29 0.22 -20.26
C SER A 35 34.53 -0.63 -21.51
N SER A 36 33.71 -1.66 -21.73
CA SER A 36 33.83 -2.57 -22.87
C SER A 36 32.46 -3.10 -23.32
N SER A 37 32.39 -3.63 -24.55
CA SER A 37 31.19 -4.31 -25.06
C SER A 37 30.79 -5.51 -24.20
N ASN A 38 31.77 -6.19 -23.59
CA ASN A 38 31.51 -7.32 -22.68
C ASN A 38 30.78 -6.88 -21.41
N ASP A 39 31.04 -5.67 -20.88
CA ASP A 39 30.32 -5.13 -19.72
C ASP A 39 28.84 -4.89 -20.03
N VAL A 40 28.55 -4.44 -21.27
CA VAL A 40 27.18 -4.26 -21.76
C VAL A 40 26.48 -5.62 -21.87
N GLU A 41 27.14 -6.62 -22.44
CA GLU A 41 26.57 -7.97 -22.56
C GLU A 41 26.29 -8.59 -21.19
N ILE A 42 27.22 -8.50 -20.24
CA ILE A 42 27.04 -8.98 -18.86
C ILE A 42 25.84 -8.27 -18.22
N TYR A 43 25.73 -6.96 -18.37
CA TYR A 43 24.62 -6.19 -17.84
C TYR A 43 23.27 -6.63 -18.42
N LEU A 44 23.16 -6.71 -19.75
CA LEU A 44 21.93 -7.15 -20.42
C LEU A 44 21.56 -8.58 -20.02
N ASN A 45 22.54 -9.47 -19.87
CA ASN A 45 22.31 -10.84 -19.42
C ASN A 45 21.83 -10.90 -17.96
N ASN A 46 22.36 -10.04 -17.10
CA ASN A 46 21.90 -9.93 -15.71
C ASN A 46 20.49 -9.34 -15.62
N GLU A 47 20.18 -8.34 -16.45
CA GLU A 47 18.83 -7.76 -16.53
C GLU A 47 17.82 -8.79 -17.02
N LYS A 48 18.13 -9.53 -18.10
CA LYS A 48 17.31 -10.65 -18.59
C LYS A 48 17.06 -11.71 -17.52
N LYS A 49 18.08 -12.06 -16.72
CA LYS A 49 17.92 -13.00 -15.60
C LYS A 49 17.03 -12.43 -14.50
N SER A 50 17.11 -11.12 -14.24
CA SER A 50 16.29 -10.46 -13.22
C SER A 50 14.81 -10.39 -13.62
N ILE A 51 14.51 -10.15 -14.89
CA ILE A 51 13.14 -10.12 -15.45
C ILE A 51 12.47 -11.49 -15.31
N LYS A 52 13.22 -12.58 -15.52
CA LYS A 52 12.70 -13.95 -15.41
C LYS A 52 12.19 -14.29 -14.00
N ASN A 53 12.76 -13.68 -12.96
CA ASN A 53 12.44 -13.97 -11.56
C ASN A 53 11.54 -12.90 -10.92
N GLU A 54 10.80 -12.15 -11.72
CA GLU A 54 9.93 -11.10 -11.21
C GLU A 54 8.77 -11.67 -10.37
N PRO A 55 8.45 -11.05 -9.22
CA PRO A 55 7.29 -11.43 -8.44
C PRO A 55 5.99 -11.04 -9.18
N TRP A 56 4.90 -11.76 -8.90
CA TRP A 56 3.58 -11.52 -9.49
C TRP A 56 3.15 -10.04 -9.46
N SER A 57 3.49 -9.30 -8.41
CA SER A 57 3.14 -7.87 -8.30
C SER A 57 3.80 -6.99 -9.36
N ARG A 58 5.01 -7.34 -9.83
CA ARG A 58 5.80 -6.58 -10.81
C ARG A 58 5.51 -6.94 -12.27
N LEU A 59 4.97 -8.13 -12.53
CA LEU A 59 4.61 -8.55 -13.88
C LEU A 59 3.61 -7.58 -14.53
N GLN A 60 3.79 -7.37 -15.84
CA GLN A 60 2.89 -6.53 -16.62
C GLN A 60 1.52 -7.19 -16.79
N LEU A 61 0.50 -6.37 -17.11
CA LEU A 61 -0.87 -6.87 -17.26
C LEU A 61 -0.96 -7.94 -18.36
N SER A 62 -0.30 -7.72 -19.50
CA SER A 62 -0.24 -8.67 -20.62
C SER A 62 0.30 -10.04 -20.20
N GLU A 63 1.43 -10.07 -19.49
CA GLU A 63 2.05 -11.30 -19.00
C GLU A 63 1.17 -12.02 -17.99
N LYS A 64 0.50 -11.27 -17.10
CA LYS A 64 -0.47 -11.83 -16.17
C LYS A 64 -1.63 -12.50 -16.92
N MET A 65 -2.13 -11.89 -17.99
CA MET A 65 -3.22 -12.48 -18.79
C MET A 65 -2.81 -13.80 -19.43
N VAL A 66 -1.60 -13.88 -20.00
CA VAL A 66 -1.07 -15.13 -20.59
C VAL A 66 -0.99 -16.22 -19.52
N LYS A 67 -0.35 -15.92 -18.37
CA LYS A 67 -0.20 -16.88 -17.27
C LYS A 67 -1.53 -17.34 -16.67
N ILE A 68 -2.54 -16.47 -16.62
CA ILE A 68 -3.91 -16.82 -16.19
C ILE A 68 -4.55 -17.79 -17.18
N ASN A 69 -4.31 -17.61 -18.48
CA ASN A 69 -4.84 -18.50 -19.49
C ASN A 69 -4.23 -19.90 -19.36
N ASP A 70 -2.91 -19.97 -19.22
CA ASP A 70 -2.19 -21.24 -19.01
C ASP A 70 -2.67 -21.96 -17.75
N PHE A 71 -2.81 -21.21 -16.65
CA PHE A 71 -3.37 -21.75 -15.40
C PHE A 71 -4.79 -22.28 -15.57
N SER A 72 -5.64 -21.59 -16.34
CA SER A 72 -7.04 -22.01 -16.54
C SER A 72 -7.11 -23.34 -17.28
N ILE A 73 -6.22 -23.55 -18.26
CA ILE A 73 -6.12 -24.80 -19.00
C ILE A 73 -5.69 -25.94 -18.06
N GLU A 74 -4.62 -25.76 -17.29
CA GLU A 74 -4.11 -26.78 -16.37
C GLU A 74 -5.11 -27.09 -15.25
N TYR A 75 -5.74 -26.07 -14.67
CA TYR A 75 -6.77 -26.24 -13.65
C TYR A 75 -7.97 -27.04 -14.18
N CYS A 76 -8.43 -26.73 -15.38
CA CYS A 76 -9.54 -27.45 -16.02
C CYS A 76 -9.19 -28.90 -16.34
N LYS A 77 -7.96 -29.17 -16.82
CA LYS A 77 -7.47 -30.55 -17.05
C LYS A 77 -7.47 -31.36 -15.76
N ILE A 78 -6.92 -30.81 -14.67
CA ILE A 78 -6.82 -31.51 -13.38
C ILE A 78 -8.21 -31.80 -12.79
N ASN A 79 -9.15 -30.87 -12.93
CA ASN A 79 -10.50 -31.01 -12.37
C ASN A 79 -11.52 -31.62 -13.35
N ASN A 80 -11.10 -32.04 -14.56
CA ASN A 80 -11.97 -32.54 -15.62
C ASN A 80 -13.14 -31.59 -15.98
N ILE A 81 -12.88 -30.29 -16.02
CA ILE A 81 -13.86 -29.25 -16.35
C ILE A 81 -13.60 -28.74 -17.77
N ASP A 82 -14.53 -28.93 -18.70
CA ASP A 82 -14.38 -28.50 -20.11
C ASP A 82 -14.65 -27.00 -20.36
N ARG A 83 -14.32 -26.13 -19.39
CA ARG A 83 -14.67 -24.69 -19.41
C ARG A 83 -13.50 -23.77 -19.11
N ASN A 84 -12.38 -24.07 -19.73
CA ASN A 84 -11.15 -23.30 -19.67
C ASN A 84 -11.37 -21.83 -20.08
N GLU A 85 -12.14 -21.55 -21.14
CA GLU A 85 -12.40 -20.20 -21.61
C GLU A 85 -13.21 -19.36 -20.61
N GLU A 86 -14.23 -19.96 -20.01
CA GLU A 86 -15.06 -19.29 -19.00
C GLU A 86 -14.23 -18.96 -17.76
N LEU A 87 -13.37 -19.90 -17.31
CA LEU A 87 -12.46 -19.68 -16.20
C LEU A 87 -11.46 -18.56 -16.52
N SER A 88 -10.84 -18.61 -17.70
CA SER A 88 -9.88 -17.59 -18.14
C SER A 88 -10.53 -16.22 -18.17
N LYS A 89 -11.69 -16.06 -18.83
CA LYS A 89 -12.45 -14.79 -18.88
C LYS A 89 -12.83 -14.31 -17.47
N PHE A 90 -13.32 -15.21 -16.61
CA PHE A 90 -13.68 -14.90 -15.23
C PHE A 90 -12.50 -14.36 -14.42
N LEU A 91 -11.34 -15.04 -14.48
CA LEU A 91 -10.13 -14.63 -13.79
C LEU A 91 -9.61 -13.30 -14.33
N GLN A 92 -9.56 -13.11 -15.64
CA GLN A 92 -9.12 -11.86 -16.25
C GLN A 92 -9.99 -10.67 -15.80
N ASP A 93 -11.32 -10.83 -15.82
CA ASP A 93 -12.26 -9.81 -15.35
C ASP A 93 -12.07 -9.46 -13.88
N ILE A 94 -11.79 -10.47 -13.08
CA ILE A 94 -11.48 -10.33 -11.66
C ILE A 94 -10.22 -9.51 -11.42
N PHE A 95 -9.15 -9.77 -12.17
CA PHE A 95 -7.87 -9.05 -12.01
C PHE A 95 -7.96 -7.62 -12.53
N LYS A 96 -8.79 -7.37 -13.56
CA LYS A 96 -9.11 -6.01 -14.02
C LYS A 96 -9.89 -5.22 -12.96
N LYS A 97 -10.85 -5.84 -12.28
CA LYS A 97 -11.76 -5.17 -11.33
C LYS A 97 -11.24 -5.08 -9.90
N ARG A 98 -10.38 -6.01 -9.45
CA ARG A 98 -9.90 -6.09 -8.06
C ARG A 98 -8.38 -6.09 -8.01
N THR A 99 -7.83 -5.05 -7.37
CA THR A 99 -6.38 -4.76 -7.33
C THR A 99 -5.56 -5.65 -6.39
N LYS A 100 -6.20 -6.43 -5.50
CA LYS A 100 -5.50 -7.21 -4.48
C LYS A 100 -6.11 -8.61 -4.34
N LYS A 101 -5.87 -9.46 -5.32
CA LYS A 101 -6.07 -10.91 -5.14
C LYS A 101 -4.72 -11.56 -4.93
N GLU A 102 -4.68 -12.41 -3.90
CA GLU A 102 -3.53 -13.23 -3.59
C GLU A 102 -3.47 -14.33 -4.66
N VAL A 103 -2.32 -14.44 -5.34
CA VAL A 103 -1.98 -15.53 -6.26
C VAL A 103 -0.78 -16.22 -5.68
N ILE A 104 -0.82 -17.55 -5.59
CA ILE A 104 0.37 -18.33 -5.25
C ILE A 104 1.14 -18.53 -6.54
N TYR A 105 2.19 -17.72 -6.70
CA TYR A 105 2.98 -17.64 -7.93
C TYR A 105 4.40 -18.13 -7.69
N ASN A 106 4.82 -19.11 -8.47
CA ASN A 106 6.19 -19.58 -8.46
C ASN A 106 7.05 -18.75 -9.42
N LYS A 107 7.88 -17.89 -8.85
CA LYS A 107 8.79 -17.02 -9.61
C LYS A 107 9.92 -17.76 -10.33
N LYS A 108 10.24 -19.01 -9.94
CA LYS A 108 11.31 -19.79 -10.57
C LYS A 108 10.81 -20.44 -11.85
N ASP A 109 9.65 -21.08 -11.77
CA ASP A 109 9.06 -21.82 -12.90
C ASP A 109 8.18 -20.91 -13.77
N GLY A 110 7.80 -19.74 -13.25
CA GLY A 110 7.02 -18.77 -13.98
C GLY A 110 5.52 -19.05 -14.00
N ILE A 111 5.05 -20.02 -13.20
CA ILE A 111 3.71 -20.60 -13.24
C ILE A 111 2.89 -20.19 -12.01
N ILE A 112 1.57 -20.09 -12.18
CA ILE A 112 0.62 -19.93 -11.08
C ILE A 112 0.37 -21.32 -10.48
N GLU A 113 0.77 -21.54 -9.22
CA GLU A 113 0.56 -22.82 -8.53
C GLU A 113 -0.89 -22.98 -8.08
N GLU A 114 -1.44 -21.93 -7.47
CA GLU A 114 -2.79 -21.98 -6.92
C GLU A 114 -3.43 -20.58 -6.90
N MET A 115 -4.76 -20.57 -7.07
CA MET A 115 -5.61 -19.42 -6.83
C MET A 115 -6.44 -19.64 -5.55
N PRO A 116 -6.06 -19.04 -4.41
CA PRO A 116 -6.77 -19.19 -3.15
C PRO A 116 -8.27 -18.84 -3.26
N GLY A 117 -9.10 -19.77 -2.82
CA GLY A 117 -10.55 -19.62 -2.79
C GLY A 117 -11.25 -19.77 -4.14
N LEU A 118 -10.53 -20.15 -5.21
CA LEU A 118 -11.15 -20.55 -6.47
C LEU A 118 -11.94 -21.84 -6.26
N ILE A 119 -13.23 -21.80 -6.54
CA ILE A 119 -14.13 -22.95 -6.47
C ILE A 119 -14.99 -22.96 -7.72
N TYR A 120 -15.24 -24.16 -8.24
CA TYR A 120 -16.21 -24.38 -9.28
C TYR A 120 -17.51 -24.91 -8.67
N ASN A 121 -18.62 -24.22 -8.88
CA ASN A 121 -19.93 -24.69 -8.48
C ASN A 121 -20.56 -25.44 -9.66
N GLU A 122 -20.74 -26.75 -9.51
CA GLU A 122 -21.31 -27.64 -10.53
C GLU A 122 -22.80 -27.35 -10.78
N GLU A 123 -23.58 -27.08 -9.73
CA GLU A 123 -25.02 -26.80 -9.81
C GLU A 123 -25.30 -25.52 -10.61
N LEU A 124 -24.59 -24.45 -10.26
CA LEU A 124 -24.72 -23.16 -10.93
C LEU A 124 -23.90 -23.07 -12.20
N LYS A 125 -23.06 -24.08 -12.48
CA LYS A 125 -22.17 -24.11 -13.63
C LYS A 125 -21.32 -22.83 -13.68
N LYS A 126 -20.77 -22.37 -12.56
CA LYS A 126 -20.07 -21.07 -12.45
C LYS A 126 -18.84 -21.16 -11.57
N PHE A 127 -17.80 -20.43 -11.96
CA PHE A 127 -16.62 -20.21 -11.13
C PHE A 127 -16.86 -19.10 -10.11
N LEU A 128 -16.38 -19.32 -8.89
CA LEU A 128 -16.50 -18.42 -7.76
C LEU A 128 -15.14 -18.24 -7.10
N ILE A 129 -14.92 -17.08 -6.48
CA ILE A 129 -13.79 -16.87 -5.57
C ILE A 129 -14.35 -16.58 -4.19
N LEU A 130 -14.22 -17.55 -3.30
CA LEU A 130 -14.58 -17.41 -1.90
C LEU A 130 -13.56 -16.50 -1.21
N LYS A 131 -14.05 -15.67 -0.31
CA LYS A 131 -13.20 -14.86 0.54
C LYS A 131 -12.62 -15.76 1.63
N SER A 132 -11.31 -15.64 1.87
CA SER A 132 -10.72 -16.30 3.04
C SER A 132 -11.36 -15.76 4.32
N ASN A 133 -11.60 -16.63 5.30
CA ASN A 133 -12.11 -16.25 6.63
C ASN A 133 -11.11 -15.44 7.47
N LYS A 134 -10.01 -14.97 6.87
CA LYS A 134 -9.04 -14.09 7.52
C LYS A 134 -9.74 -12.75 7.80
N ASN A 135 -10.01 -12.49 9.07
CA ASN A 135 -10.55 -11.22 9.53
C ASN A 135 -9.61 -10.10 9.08
N SER A 136 -10.12 -9.18 8.25
CA SER A 136 -9.35 -8.02 7.80
C SER A 136 -8.77 -7.31 9.01
N THR A 137 -7.44 -7.17 9.09
CA THR A 137 -6.77 -6.51 10.22
C THR A 137 -7.29 -5.09 10.44
N SER A 138 -7.76 -4.42 9.37
CA SER A 138 -8.46 -3.13 9.42
C SER A 138 -9.71 -3.07 10.30
N LYS A 139 -10.40 -4.21 10.51
CA LYS A 139 -11.57 -4.29 11.40
C LYS A 139 -11.18 -4.43 12.87
N ASN A 140 -9.99 -4.95 13.13
CA ASN A 140 -9.45 -5.18 14.47
C ASN A 140 -8.47 -4.08 14.90
N LEU A 141 -8.05 -3.23 13.97
CA LEU A 141 -7.35 -1.99 14.28
C LEU A 141 -8.29 -1.10 15.12
N PRO A 142 -7.77 -0.45 16.19
CA PRO A 142 -8.55 0.54 16.90
C PRO A 142 -9.01 1.58 15.89
N LYS A 143 -10.33 1.78 15.78
CA LYS A 143 -10.87 2.91 15.02
C LYS A 143 -10.23 4.13 15.63
N ALA A 144 -9.41 4.85 14.85
CA ALA A 144 -8.81 6.09 15.33
C ALA A 144 -9.96 6.98 15.79
N SER A 145 -10.17 7.06 17.10
CA SER A 145 -11.11 7.98 17.68
C SER A 145 -10.46 9.34 17.49
N TYR A 146 -10.70 9.97 16.34
CA TYR A 146 -10.49 11.39 16.14
C TYR A 146 -11.48 12.17 17.02
N SER A 147 -11.53 11.88 18.32
CA SER A 147 -11.93 12.85 19.31
C SER A 147 -10.76 13.81 19.41
N ARG A 148 -10.72 14.77 18.47
CA ARG A 148 -10.10 16.06 18.72
C ARG A 148 -10.75 16.55 20.01
N LYS A 149 -10.06 16.41 21.14
CA LYS A 149 -10.50 17.00 22.40
C LYS A 149 -10.68 18.49 22.09
N LYS A 150 -11.92 18.96 22.03
CA LYS A 150 -12.19 20.40 21.93
C LYS A 150 -11.45 21.05 23.11
N PRO A 151 -10.67 22.13 22.88
CA PRO A 151 -10.03 22.82 23.98
C PRO A 151 -11.12 23.22 24.98
N LYS A 152 -10.95 22.81 26.24
CA LYS A 152 -11.83 23.24 27.33
C LYS A 152 -11.51 24.70 27.61
N ASP A 153 -12.43 25.60 27.28
CA ASP A 153 -12.35 26.98 27.75
C ASP A 153 -12.27 26.98 29.28
N LYS A 154 -11.15 27.46 29.81
CA LYS A 154 -10.96 27.64 31.26
C LYS A 154 -11.87 28.79 31.71
N LYS A 155 -13.05 28.48 32.24
CA LYS A 155 -13.83 29.44 33.05
C LYS A 155 -13.07 29.72 34.34
N ASN A 156 -12.48 30.90 34.44
CA ASN A 156 -12.00 31.45 35.70
C ASN A 156 -13.21 31.79 36.58
N THR A 157 -13.53 30.93 37.55
CA THR A 157 -14.39 31.28 38.68
C THR A 157 -13.53 31.30 39.94
N THR A 158 -13.01 32.48 40.28
CA THR A 158 -12.49 32.75 41.63
C THR A 158 -13.68 33.14 42.51
N LYS A 159 -14.14 32.22 43.35
CA LYS A 159 -15.01 32.50 44.50
C LYS A 159 -14.24 32.17 45.77
N LYS A 160 -13.91 33.19 46.57
CA LYS A 160 -13.66 33.18 48.03
C LYS A 160 -13.68 34.67 48.47
N ASN A 161 -14.23 35.11 49.60
CA ASN A 161 -15.00 34.49 50.67
C ASN A 161 -15.74 35.63 51.39
N ILE A 162 -16.86 35.28 52.02
CA ILE A 162 -17.65 36.13 52.93
C ILE A 162 -16.92 36.17 54.27
N GLU A 163 -16.68 37.36 54.83
CA GLU A 163 -16.43 37.53 56.27
C GLU A 163 -17.59 38.35 56.85
N LEU A 164 -18.37 37.69 57.72
CA LEU A 164 -19.27 38.32 58.67
C LEU A 164 -18.41 38.79 59.86
N THR A 165 -18.41 40.09 60.14
CA THR A 165 -18.07 40.61 61.47
C THR A 165 -19.29 41.30 62.03
N GLN A 166 -19.94 40.64 62.99
CA GLN A 166 -20.65 41.34 64.06
C GLN A 166 -19.59 41.92 65.01
N ASN A 167 -19.78 43.14 65.49
CA ASN A 167 -19.44 43.61 66.83
C ASN A 167 -20.04 45.01 67.04
N ASP A 168 -20.89 45.08 68.07
CA ASP A 168 -21.34 46.19 68.93
C ASP A 168 -21.77 47.54 68.33
#